data_AF-A0A444S4I2-F1
#
_entry.id   AF-A0A444S4I2-F1
#
_cell.length_a   1.000
_cell.length_b   1.000
_cell.length_c   1.000
_cell.angle_alpha   90.00
_cell.angle_beta   90.00
_cell.angle_gamma   90.00
#
_symmetry.space_group_name_H-M   'P 1'
#
loop_
_entity.id
_entity.type
_entity.pdbx_description
1 polymer ?
#
loop_
_entity_poly.entity_id
_entity_poly.type
_entity_poly.pdbx_seq_one_letter_code
_entity_poly.pdbx_strand_id
1 'polypeptide(L)'
;MSPSSNAGSPPFSGPSILSAALASPNAIPPRTSSTGNGTLGHIPPKSKVSHRPAIASSNLQTTSFTVTMKPPPPPDPNRYATQDLNVTSTRPWPEEKERVVAGPYDYLIAQPGKDFRSQVINAFNAWLDVPHESLVVINKVVGMLHTASLLIDDVEDSSSLRRGLPVAHNIFGVPQTINSANYIYFCALQELQKLNNPDTINIFTEELVNLHRGQGMDLYWRDTLTCPTEDDYLEMVGNKTGGLFRLGIKLMQAESRRHVDCVPLVNVFGLVFQIRDDYMNLNSKEYSNNKGMCEDLTEGQKTSDVEVKRYAVSFMERTGSFEYTRQVIDVLIARARKLVSEIDESGTFGAGIQVILDKMCV
;
A
#
# COMPACT_ATOMS: atom_id res chain seq x y z
N MET A 1 -15.51 19.09 -75.87
CA MET A 1 -15.94 19.24 -74.47
C MET A 1 -15.94 17.86 -73.83
N SER A 2 -15.12 17.70 -72.79
CA SER A 2 -15.01 16.55 -71.87
C SER A 2 -14.57 15.18 -72.43
N PRO A 3 -13.34 14.74 -72.12
CA PRO A 3 -13.00 13.33 -71.98
C PRO A 3 -12.89 12.94 -70.49
N SER A 4 -13.30 11.70 -70.21
CA SER A 4 -13.24 10.98 -68.95
C SER A 4 -11.80 10.76 -68.47
N SER A 5 -11.47 11.21 -67.26
CA SER A 5 -10.18 11.01 -66.61
C SER A 5 -10.15 9.71 -65.80
N ASN A 6 -9.36 8.76 -66.29
CA ASN A 6 -8.82 7.63 -65.55
C ASN A 6 -7.57 8.13 -64.79
N ALA A 7 -7.52 8.01 -63.46
CA ALA A 7 -6.35 8.42 -62.68
C ALA A 7 -5.96 7.31 -61.71
N GLY A 8 -4.79 6.74 -61.97
CA GLY A 8 -4.16 5.70 -61.17
C GLY A 8 -3.64 6.19 -59.83
N SER A 9 -3.57 5.24 -58.90
CA SER A 9 -3.01 5.36 -57.56
C SER A 9 -1.47 5.54 -57.60
N PRO A 10 -0.88 6.46 -56.81
CA PRO A 10 0.55 6.45 -56.54
C PRO A 10 0.88 5.64 -55.26
N PRO A 11 2.09 5.06 -55.15
CA PRO A 11 2.51 4.35 -53.94
C PRO A 11 3.03 5.35 -52.90
N PHE A 12 2.48 5.33 -51.69
CA PHE A 12 3.06 6.03 -50.55
C PHE A 12 4.02 5.10 -49.80
N SER A 13 5.31 5.35 -49.99
CA SER A 13 6.39 4.87 -49.12
C SER A 13 6.87 6.03 -48.24
N GLY A 14 6.63 5.92 -46.93
CA GLY A 14 7.07 6.88 -45.90
C GLY A 14 6.88 6.28 -44.51
N PRO A 15 7.80 6.52 -43.55
CA PRO A 15 7.95 5.68 -42.37
C PRO A 15 6.85 5.88 -41.32
N SER A 16 6.51 4.78 -40.67
CA SER A 16 5.58 4.60 -39.56
C SER A 16 5.62 5.73 -38.51
N ILE A 17 4.56 6.54 -38.43
CA ILE A 17 4.24 7.47 -37.33
C ILE A 17 3.52 6.71 -36.21
N LEU A 18 4.03 5.54 -35.82
CA LEU A 18 3.43 4.69 -34.77
C LEU A 18 4.37 4.37 -33.61
N SER A 19 5.57 4.99 -33.54
CA SER A 19 6.48 4.81 -32.40
C SER A 19 6.66 6.04 -31.49
N ALA A 20 5.94 7.15 -31.75
CA ALA A 20 6.12 8.40 -30.99
C ALA A 20 4.99 8.68 -29.98
N ALA A 21 3.96 7.84 -29.91
CA ALA A 21 2.75 8.08 -29.09
C ALA A 21 2.60 7.15 -27.86
N LEU A 22 3.64 6.41 -27.49
CA LEU A 22 3.65 5.52 -26.30
C LEU A 22 4.72 5.90 -25.26
N ALA A 23 5.30 7.09 -25.34
CA ALA A 23 6.18 7.59 -24.28
C ALA A 23 5.32 8.11 -23.12
N SER A 24 5.37 7.41 -21.98
CA SER A 24 4.84 7.92 -20.72
C SER A 24 5.50 9.28 -20.41
N PRO A 25 4.74 10.32 -20.03
CA PRO A 25 5.32 11.63 -19.68
C PRO A 25 6.29 11.56 -18.48
N ASN A 26 6.31 10.44 -17.75
CA ASN A 26 7.11 10.20 -16.54
C ASN A 26 8.13 9.07 -16.68
N ALA A 27 8.65 8.80 -17.88
CA ALA A 27 9.67 7.75 -18.05
C ALA A 27 10.97 8.11 -17.30
N ILE A 28 11.23 7.41 -16.18
CA ILE A 28 12.49 7.48 -15.44
C ILE A 28 13.59 6.87 -16.33
N PRO A 29 14.70 7.58 -16.62
CA PRO A 29 15.74 7.05 -17.47
C PRO A 29 16.46 5.86 -16.79
N PRO A 30 16.72 4.76 -17.52
CA PRO A 30 17.46 3.63 -16.96
C PRO A 30 18.90 4.05 -16.65
N ARG A 31 19.33 3.91 -15.39
CA ARG A 31 20.74 4.04 -15.02
C ARG A 31 21.50 2.79 -15.47
N THR A 32 22.45 2.98 -16.38
CA THR A 32 23.37 1.92 -16.82
C THR A 32 24.42 1.67 -15.74
N SER A 33 24.41 0.47 -15.14
CA SER A 33 25.53 -0.02 -14.33
C SER A 33 26.65 -0.53 -15.25
N SER A 34 27.82 0.09 -15.16
CA SER A 34 29.03 -0.30 -15.87
C SER A 34 29.67 -1.55 -15.27
N THR A 35 29.46 -2.72 -15.87
CA THR A 35 30.39 -3.86 -15.77
C THR A 35 30.40 -4.61 -17.09
N GLY A 36 31.54 -4.54 -17.79
CA GLY A 36 31.75 -5.13 -19.10
C GLY A 36 32.19 -6.59 -19.07
N ASN A 37 31.74 -7.30 -20.11
CA ASN A 37 32.43 -8.24 -21.01
C ASN A 37 33.36 -9.38 -20.50
N GLY A 38 33.07 -10.58 -21.01
CA GLY A 38 33.99 -11.74 -21.22
C GLY A 38 33.89 -12.81 -20.13
N THR A 39 33.94 -14.13 -20.37
CA THR A 39 34.35 -14.97 -21.51
C THR A 39 34.06 -16.44 -21.16
N LEU A 40 33.74 -17.24 -22.18
CA LEU A 40 34.17 -18.63 -22.46
C LEU A 40 34.03 -19.75 -21.41
N GLY A 41 33.39 -20.84 -21.86
CA GLY A 41 33.24 -22.10 -21.12
C GLY A 41 34.53 -22.92 -20.99
N HIS A 42 34.54 -23.80 -19.98
CA HIS A 42 35.59 -24.78 -19.77
C HIS A 42 35.02 -26.14 -19.31
N ILE A 43 35.40 -27.18 -20.05
CA ILE A 43 35.17 -28.61 -19.78
C ILE A 43 36.15 -29.10 -18.69
N PRO A 44 35.76 -29.97 -17.74
CA PRO A 44 36.71 -30.55 -16.79
C PRO A 44 37.28 -31.90 -17.30
N PRO A 45 38.60 -32.17 -17.18
CA PRO A 45 39.19 -33.45 -17.54
C PRO A 45 39.16 -34.46 -16.38
N LYS A 46 39.13 -35.75 -16.75
CA LYS A 46 39.11 -36.93 -15.87
C LYS A 46 40.51 -37.32 -15.37
N SER A 47 40.48 -37.95 -14.18
CA SER A 47 41.33 -39.03 -13.67
C SER A 47 42.61 -38.68 -12.89
N LYS A 48 42.73 -39.26 -11.68
CA LYS A 48 43.60 -40.42 -11.40
C LYS A 48 43.22 -41.11 -10.08
N VAL A 49 43.12 -42.44 -10.15
CA VAL A 49 42.85 -43.39 -9.08
C VAL A 49 44.18 -43.82 -8.43
N SER A 50 44.19 -44.03 -7.11
CA SER A 50 45.21 -44.82 -6.41
C SER A 50 44.54 -45.79 -5.43
N HIS A 51 44.91 -47.06 -5.52
CA HIS A 51 44.35 -48.22 -4.80
C HIS A 51 44.94 -48.39 -3.40
N ARG A 52 44.10 -48.78 -2.41
CA ARG A 52 44.31 -49.93 -1.47
C ARG A 52 43.15 -50.08 -0.44
N PRO A 53 43.00 -51.24 0.25
CA PRO A 53 42.05 -52.29 -0.09
C PRO A 53 40.86 -52.42 0.90
N ALA A 54 39.94 -53.31 0.52
CA ALA A 54 38.65 -53.60 1.14
C ALA A 54 38.72 -54.00 2.63
N ILE A 55 37.79 -53.44 3.42
CA ILE A 55 37.33 -54.00 4.70
C ILE A 55 35.82 -54.18 4.60
N ALA A 56 35.38 -55.38 4.93
CA ALA A 56 34.01 -55.86 4.82
C ALA A 56 33.07 -55.23 5.86
N SER A 57 31.89 -54.85 5.38
CA SER A 57 30.56 -55.01 5.98
C SER A 57 30.38 -54.70 7.48
N SER A 58 29.78 -53.54 7.77
CA SER A 58 28.80 -53.43 8.85
C SER A 58 27.55 -52.70 8.35
N ASN A 59 26.40 -53.35 8.52
CA ASN A 59 25.08 -52.87 8.10
C ASN A 59 24.69 -51.63 8.92
N LEU A 60 24.79 -50.45 8.33
CA LEU A 60 23.98 -49.30 8.69
C LEU A 60 22.83 -49.20 7.70
N GLN A 61 21.64 -49.60 8.13
CA GLN A 61 20.39 -49.30 7.41
C GLN A 61 20.15 -47.80 7.46
N THR A 62 20.64 -47.09 6.45
CA THR A 62 20.18 -45.73 6.14
C THR A 62 18.76 -45.86 5.58
N THR A 63 17.74 -45.61 6.40
CA THR A 63 16.38 -45.46 5.91
C THR A 63 16.27 -44.13 5.17
N SER A 64 16.63 -44.13 3.88
CA SER A 64 16.27 -43.06 2.95
C SER A 64 14.76 -43.08 2.78
N PHE A 65 14.06 -42.14 3.41
CA PHE A 65 12.68 -41.81 3.07
C PHE A 65 12.67 -41.02 1.76
N THR A 66 12.94 -41.72 0.65
CA THR A 66 12.70 -41.17 -0.68
C THR A 66 11.21 -41.29 -0.95
N VAL A 67 10.42 -40.26 -0.62
CA VAL A 67 9.04 -40.16 -1.10
C VAL A 67 9.11 -39.95 -2.61
N THR A 68 8.98 -41.03 -3.39
CA THR A 68 8.79 -40.96 -4.83
C THR A 68 7.37 -40.48 -5.12
N MET A 69 7.16 -39.16 -5.08
CA MET A 69 5.97 -38.54 -5.65
C MET A 69 5.98 -38.77 -7.17
N LYS A 70 5.34 -39.84 -7.64
CA LYS A 70 5.09 -40.03 -9.07
C LYS A 70 3.99 -39.03 -9.47
N PRO A 71 4.26 -38.06 -10.36
CA PRO A 71 3.24 -37.08 -10.74
C PRO A 71 2.06 -37.80 -11.39
N PRO A 72 0.82 -37.34 -11.15
CA PRO A 72 -0.34 -37.90 -11.84
C PRO A 72 -0.16 -37.77 -13.35
N PRO A 73 -0.69 -38.72 -14.15
CA PRO A 73 -0.66 -38.62 -15.60
C PRO A 73 -1.36 -37.32 -16.05
N PRO A 74 -0.91 -36.70 -17.14
CA PRO A 74 -1.54 -35.49 -17.65
C PRO A 74 -3.01 -35.78 -17.99
N PRO A 75 -3.93 -34.83 -17.74
CA PRO A 75 -5.34 -34.99 -18.07
C PRO A 75 -5.54 -35.13 -19.58
N ASP A 76 -6.54 -35.91 -20.00
CA ASP A 76 -6.90 -36.09 -21.42
C ASP A 76 -7.28 -34.74 -22.06
N PRO A 77 -6.57 -34.28 -23.11
CA PRO A 77 -6.88 -33.04 -23.81
C PRO A 77 -8.31 -32.98 -24.39
N ASN A 78 -8.93 -34.12 -24.70
CA ASN A 78 -10.30 -34.15 -25.24
C ASN A 78 -11.35 -33.63 -24.24
N ARG A 79 -11.01 -33.51 -22.96
CA ARG A 79 -11.86 -32.87 -21.95
C ARG A 79 -12.26 -31.45 -22.36
N TYR A 80 -11.37 -30.71 -23.03
CA TYR A 80 -11.63 -29.31 -23.40
C TYR A 80 -12.63 -29.17 -24.56
N ALA A 81 -12.92 -30.26 -25.28
CA ALA A 81 -13.89 -30.27 -26.37
C ALA A 81 -15.34 -30.47 -25.88
N THR A 82 -15.52 -31.01 -24.67
CA THR A 82 -16.83 -31.46 -24.16
C THR A 82 -17.18 -30.89 -22.79
N GLN A 83 -16.20 -30.45 -22.01
CA GLN A 83 -16.41 -29.88 -20.69
C GLN A 83 -16.89 -28.43 -20.80
N ASP A 84 -17.90 -28.08 -20.01
CA ASP A 84 -18.31 -26.69 -19.85
C ASP A 84 -17.16 -25.87 -19.23
N LEU A 85 -16.60 -24.97 -20.03
CA LEU A 85 -15.50 -24.08 -19.65
C LEU A 85 -16.03 -22.77 -19.04
N ASN A 86 -17.34 -22.58 -18.91
CA ASN A 86 -17.95 -21.48 -18.17
C ASN A 86 -17.90 -21.72 -16.65
N VAL A 87 -16.68 -21.91 -16.13
CA VAL A 87 -16.42 -22.34 -14.75
C VAL A 87 -16.76 -21.23 -13.75
N THR A 88 -16.62 -19.97 -14.12
CA THR A 88 -16.88 -18.80 -13.26
C THR A 88 -18.36 -18.58 -12.97
N SER A 89 -19.24 -18.96 -13.89
CA SER A 89 -20.69 -18.77 -13.73
C SER A 89 -21.38 -19.95 -13.03
N THR A 90 -20.74 -21.13 -13.01
CA THR A 90 -21.38 -22.40 -12.63
C THR A 90 -20.79 -23.03 -11.38
N ARG A 91 -19.56 -22.68 -10.98
CA ARG A 91 -18.91 -23.25 -9.79
C ARG A 91 -18.65 -22.17 -8.74
N PRO A 92 -19.02 -22.41 -7.47
CA PRO A 92 -18.70 -21.48 -6.40
C PRO A 92 -17.19 -21.40 -6.23
N TRP A 93 -16.69 -20.21 -5.91
CA TRP A 93 -15.30 -20.00 -5.55
C TRP A 93 -14.99 -20.75 -4.24
N PRO A 94 -14.05 -21.72 -4.23
CA PRO A 94 -13.77 -22.51 -3.04
C PRO A 94 -13.07 -21.70 -1.94
N GLU A 95 -13.44 -21.95 -0.68
CA GLU A 95 -12.83 -21.30 0.50
C GLU A 95 -11.31 -21.51 0.59
N GLU A 96 -10.81 -22.67 0.14
CA GLU A 96 -9.36 -22.91 0.06
C GLU A 96 -8.67 -21.93 -0.90
N LYS A 97 -9.28 -21.64 -2.05
CA LYS A 97 -8.73 -20.65 -3.00
C LYS A 97 -8.86 -19.24 -2.48
N GLU A 98 -9.94 -18.94 -1.76
CA GLU A 98 -10.11 -17.65 -1.08
C GLU A 98 -8.97 -17.39 -0.10
N ARG A 99 -8.65 -18.37 0.76
CA ARG A 99 -7.53 -18.27 1.70
C ARG A 99 -6.18 -18.07 1.02
N VAL A 100 -5.97 -18.62 -0.18
CA VAL A 100 -4.74 -18.38 -0.95
C VAL A 100 -4.68 -16.93 -1.45
N VAL A 101 -5.78 -16.41 -2.02
CA VAL A 101 -5.82 -15.04 -2.54
C VAL A 101 -5.76 -13.99 -1.42
N ALA A 102 -6.43 -14.25 -0.29
CA ALA A 102 -6.45 -13.37 0.87
C ALA A 102 -5.24 -13.55 1.81
N GLY A 103 -4.37 -14.54 1.58
CA GLY A 103 -3.26 -14.89 2.49
C GLY A 103 -2.40 -13.71 2.97
N PRO A 104 -1.89 -12.83 2.08
CA PRO A 104 -1.15 -11.63 2.49
C PRO A 104 -1.96 -10.68 3.38
N TYR A 105 -3.24 -10.48 3.10
CA TYR A 105 -4.15 -9.68 3.90
C TYR A 105 -4.41 -10.31 5.27
N ASP A 106 -4.73 -11.61 5.30
CA ASP A 106 -4.99 -12.38 6.51
C ASP A 106 -3.77 -12.39 7.45
N TYR A 107 -2.57 -12.46 6.87
CA TYR A 107 -1.33 -12.33 7.61
C TYR A 107 -1.22 -10.99 8.35
N LEU A 108 -1.54 -9.87 7.68
CA LEU A 108 -1.39 -8.54 8.28
C LEU A 108 -2.48 -8.22 9.30
N ILE A 109 -3.73 -8.67 9.10
CA ILE A 109 -4.80 -8.48 10.10
C ILE A 109 -4.58 -9.29 11.37
N ALA A 110 -3.89 -10.43 11.29
CA ALA A 110 -3.59 -11.28 12.44
C ALA A 110 -2.58 -10.64 13.40
N GLN A 111 -1.87 -9.60 12.96
CA GLN A 111 -0.89 -8.90 13.78
C GLN A 111 -1.57 -7.85 14.65
N PRO A 112 -1.17 -7.73 15.93
CA PRO A 112 -1.74 -6.74 16.84
C PRO A 112 -1.50 -5.32 16.33
N GLY A 113 -2.57 -4.59 16.03
CA GLY A 113 -2.54 -3.17 15.71
C GLY A 113 -3.04 -2.33 16.89
N LYS A 114 -2.62 -1.06 16.97
CA LYS A 114 -3.25 -0.09 17.88
C LYS A 114 -4.65 0.21 17.33
N ASP A 115 -5.68 0.05 18.16
CA ASP A 115 -7.09 0.27 17.78
C ASP A 115 -7.44 1.78 17.71
N PHE A 116 -6.62 2.56 17.03
CA PHE A 116 -6.77 4.02 16.92
C PHE A 116 -7.93 4.40 15.99
N ARG A 117 -8.10 3.68 14.88
CA ARG A 117 -9.15 3.95 13.88
C ARG A 117 -10.55 3.79 14.45
N SER A 118 -10.80 2.72 15.20
CA SER A 118 -12.11 2.51 15.84
C SER A 118 -12.40 3.57 16.89
N GLN A 119 -11.37 4.04 17.63
CA GLN A 119 -11.52 5.18 18.54
C GLN A 119 -11.95 6.45 17.81
N VAL A 120 -11.31 6.77 16.67
CA VAL A 120 -11.68 7.92 15.84
C VAL A 120 -13.12 7.79 15.34
N ILE A 121 -13.49 6.65 14.74
CA ILE A 121 -14.85 6.43 14.23
C ILE A 121 -15.89 6.56 15.34
N ASN A 122 -15.65 5.97 16.51
CA ASN A 122 -16.57 6.06 17.64
C ASN A 122 -16.70 7.50 18.17
N ALA A 123 -15.61 8.26 18.19
CA ALA A 123 -15.63 9.65 18.63
C ALA A 123 -16.43 10.54 17.67
N PHE A 124 -16.29 10.38 16.35
CA PHE A 124 -17.13 11.08 15.38
C PHE A 124 -18.58 10.59 15.38
N ASN A 125 -18.83 9.31 15.68
CA ASN A 125 -20.18 8.78 15.75
C ASN A 125 -21.01 9.43 16.88
N ALA A 126 -20.35 9.96 17.92
CA ALA A 126 -21.02 10.74 18.95
C ALA A 126 -21.70 12.01 18.38
N TRP A 127 -21.20 12.57 17.27
CA TRP A 127 -21.84 13.68 16.52
C TRP A 127 -22.76 13.24 15.40
N LEU A 128 -22.47 12.10 14.76
CA LEU A 128 -23.20 11.68 13.57
C LEU A 128 -24.42 10.81 13.91
N ASP A 129 -24.39 10.01 14.99
CA ASP A 129 -25.48 9.06 15.31
C ASP A 129 -25.84 8.17 14.11
N VAL A 130 -24.82 7.54 13.53
CA VAL A 130 -24.98 6.60 12.41
C VAL A 130 -25.66 5.33 12.93
N PRO A 131 -26.64 4.77 12.20
CA PRO A 131 -27.23 3.48 12.53
C PRO A 131 -26.16 2.40 12.72
N HIS A 132 -26.32 1.57 13.77
CA HIS A 132 -25.31 0.58 14.15
C HIS A 132 -24.96 -0.38 12.99
N GLU A 133 -25.95 -0.82 12.22
CA GLU A 133 -25.75 -1.70 11.06
C GLU A 133 -24.86 -1.05 9.99
N SER A 134 -25.16 0.20 9.62
CA SER A 134 -24.34 0.98 8.68
C SER A 134 -22.92 1.21 9.23
N LEU A 135 -22.80 1.51 10.53
CA LEU A 135 -21.52 1.75 11.17
C LEU A 135 -20.61 0.50 11.19
N VAL A 136 -21.18 -0.70 11.35
CA VAL A 136 -20.43 -1.96 11.26
C VAL A 136 -19.87 -2.16 9.85
N VAL A 137 -20.66 -1.88 8.81
CA VAL A 137 -20.22 -1.96 7.41
C VAL A 137 -19.12 -0.94 7.14
N ILE A 138 -19.30 0.32 7.55
CA ILE A 138 -18.31 1.39 7.35
C ILE A 138 -16.98 1.04 8.04
N ASN A 139 -17.02 0.59 9.30
CA ASN A 139 -15.82 0.17 10.04
C ASN A 139 -15.07 -0.95 9.30
N LYS A 140 -15.81 -1.94 8.78
CA LYS A 140 -15.23 -3.05 8.02
C LYS A 140 -14.58 -2.55 6.72
N VAL A 141 -15.26 -1.72 5.93
CA VAL A 141 -14.74 -1.14 4.69
C VAL A 141 -13.46 -0.34 4.95
N VAL A 142 -13.47 0.58 5.91
CA VAL A 142 -12.29 1.38 6.26
C VAL A 142 -11.14 0.50 6.75
N GLY A 143 -11.44 -0.54 7.53
CA GLY A 143 -10.44 -1.51 7.98
C GLY A 143 -9.82 -2.32 6.83
N MET A 144 -10.62 -2.75 5.87
CA MET A 144 -10.16 -3.45 4.67
C MET A 144 -9.24 -2.57 3.83
N LEU A 145 -9.68 -1.34 3.53
CA LEU A 145 -8.91 -0.38 2.74
C LEU A 145 -7.59 0.00 3.41
N HIS A 146 -7.60 0.23 4.73
CA HIS A 146 -6.39 0.55 5.48
C HIS A 146 -5.35 -0.58 5.42
N THR A 147 -5.76 -1.82 5.67
CA THR A 147 -4.83 -2.95 5.62
C THR A 147 -4.35 -3.20 4.19
N ALA A 148 -5.22 -3.09 3.19
CA ALA A 148 -4.83 -3.23 1.79
C ALA A 148 -3.83 -2.15 1.36
N SER A 149 -4.04 -0.88 1.78
CA SER A 149 -3.10 0.19 1.46
C SER A 149 -1.75 -0.04 2.12
N LEU A 150 -1.69 -0.54 3.37
CA LEU A 150 -0.42 -0.90 4.01
C LEU A 150 0.35 -1.99 3.28
N LEU A 151 -0.33 -2.98 2.69
CA LEU A 151 0.32 -4.02 1.89
C LEU A 151 0.97 -3.46 0.63
N ILE A 152 0.32 -2.49 -0.02
CA ILE A 152 0.84 -1.81 -1.21
C ILE A 152 1.99 -0.88 -0.82
N ASP A 153 1.80 -0.05 0.22
CA ASP A 153 2.77 0.90 0.76
C ASP A 153 4.08 0.19 1.14
N ASP A 154 4.00 -0.90 1.94
CA ASP A 154 5.18 -1.69 2.31
C ASP A 154 5.95 -2.21 1.06
N VAL A 155 5.26 -2.53 -0.04
CA VAL A 155 5.89 -2.95 -1.31
C VAL A 155 6.50 -1.75 -2.04
N GLU A 156 5.75 -0.66 -2.16
CA GLU A 156 6.17 0.55 -2.87
C GLU A 156 7.38 1.20 -2.22
N ASP A 157 7.47 1.14 -0.89
CA ASP A 157 8.56 1.71 -0.08
C ASP A 157 9.69 0.71 0.17
N SER A 158 9.53 -0.55 -0.26
CA SER A 158 10.51 -1.62 -0.02
C SER A 158 10.82 -1.80 1.48
N SER A 159 9.82 -1.61 2.33
CA SER A 159 9.91 -1.75 3.77
C SER A 159 10.32 -3.17 4.15
N SER A 160 11.04 -3.33 5.25
CA SER A 160 11.49 -4.66 5.70
C SER A 160 10.63 -5.23 6.83
N LEU A 161 10.11 -4.34 7.68
CA LEU A 161 9.38 -4.70 8.88
C LEU A 161 8.07 -3.90 8.96
N ARG A 162 7.03 -4.56 9.46
CA ARG A 162 5.80 -3.92 9.92
C ARG A 162 5.46 -4.46 11.30
N ARG A 163 5.30 -3.55 12.26
CA ARG A 163 4.97 -3.91 13.67
C ARG A 163 5.98 -4.90 14.27
N GLY A 164 7.26 -4.78 13.89
CA GLY A 164 8.35 -5.66 14.33
C GLY A 164 8.36 -7.06 13.68
N LEU A 165 7.47 -7.33 12.72
CA LEU A 165 7.40 -8.59 11.97
C LEU A 165 7.76 -8.36 10.50
N PRO A 166 8.21 -9.40 9.76
CA PRO A 166 8.46 -9.27 8.32
C PRO A 166 7.22 -8.79 7.57
N VAL A 167 7.40 -7.87 6.62
CA VAL A 167 6.32 -7.45 5.71
C VAL A 167 5.80 -8.61 4.85
N ALA A 168 4.55 -8.51 4.41
CA ALA A 168 3.88 -9.60 3.68
C ALA A 168 4.62 -10.00 2.40
N HIS A 169 5.19 -9.05 1.67
CA HIS A 169 5.89 -9.32 0.41
C HIS A 169 7.21 -10.09 0.59
N ASN A 170 7.78 -10.11 1.80
CA ASN A 170 8.93 -10.95 2.13
C ASN A 170 8.54 -12.42 2.42
N ILE A 171 7.24 -12.68 2.65
CA ILE A 171 6.71 -14.03 2.94
C ILE A 171 6.03 -14.62 1.70
N PHE A 172 5.13 -13.85 1.09
CA PHE A 172 4.28 -14.29 -0.02
C PHE A 172 4.83 -13.87 -1.39
N GLY A 173 5.82 -12.98 -1.41
CA GLY A 173 6.34 -12.35 -2.63
C GLY A 173 5.53 -11.12 -3.05
N VAL A 174 6.22 -10.22 -3.76
CA VAL A 174 5.63 -8.98 -4.30
C VAL A 174 4.38 -9.23 -5.15
N PRO A 175 4.36 -10.17 -6.12
CA PRO A 175 3.19 -10.33 -7.00
C PRO A 175 1.92 -10.76 -6.25
N GLN A 176 2.04 -11.69 -5.30
CA GLN A 176 0.88 -12.14 -4.51
C GLN A 176 0.38 -11.03 -3.59
N THR A 177 1.29 -10.26 -2.99
CA THR A 177 0.95 -9.16 -2.08
C THR A 177 0.18 -8.06 -2.80
N ILE A 178 0.67 -7.61 -3.96
CA ILE A 178 -0.02 -6.61 -4.79
C ILE A 178 -1.40 -7.13 -5.23
N ASN A 179 -1.48 -8.38 -5.71
CA ASN A 179 -2.74 -8.96 -6.15
C ASN A 179 -3.76 -9.05 -5.00
N SER A 180 -3.33 -9.50 -3.82
CA SER A 180 -4.18 -9.63 -2.64
C SER A 180 -4.71 -8.26 -2.18
N ALA A 181 -3.85 -7.25 -2.11
CA ALA A 181 -4.27 -5.91 -1.72
C ALA A 181 -5.29 -5.29 -2.69
N ASN A 182 -5.01 -5.38 -4.00
CA ASN A 182 -5.94 -4.89 -5.03
C ASN A 182 -7.26 -5.66 -5.02
N TYR A 183 -7.23 -6.97 -4.80
CA TYR A 183 -8.43 -7.77 -4.62
C TYR A 183 -9.29 -7.25 -3.44
N ILE A 184 -8.66 -6.97 -2.30
CA ILE A 184 -9.35 -6.47 -1.10
C ILE A 184 -9.97 -5.08 -1.33
N TYR A 185 -9.39 -4.20 -2.16
CA TYR A 185 -10.05 -2.95 -2.54
C TYR A 185 -11.43 -3.19 -3.17
N PHE A 186 -11.56 -4.20 -4.03
CA PHE A 186 -12.85 -4.55 -4.65
C PHE A 186 -13.78 -5.29 -3.68
N CYS A 187 -13.25 -6.13 -2.78
CA CYS A 187 -14.05 -6.72 -1.72
C CYS A 187 -14.61 -5.64 -0.77
N ALA A 188 -13.84 -4.59 -0.49
CA ALA A 188 -14.29 -3.45 0.30
C ALA A 188 -15.43 -2.70 -0.41
N LEU A 189 -15.35 -2.52 -1.73
CA LEU A 189 -16.44 -1.97 -2.54
C LEU A 189 -17.70 -2.85 -2.49
N GLN A 190 -17.56 -4.18 -2.59
CA GLN A 190 -18.68 -5.11 -2.46
C GLN A 190 -19.32 -5.06 -1.07
N GLU A 191 -18.52 -4.90 -0.02
CA GLU A 191 -19.01 -4.73 1.34
C GLU A 191 -19.76 -3.40 1.49
N LEU A 192 -19.25 -2.32 0.90
CA LEU A 192 -19.86 -1.01 0.93
C LEU A 192 -21.24 -0.99 0.25
N GLN A 193 -21.41 -1.73 -0.85
CA GLN A 193 -22.68 -1.83 -1.58
C GLN A 193 -23.84 -2.34 -0.71
N LYS A 194 -23.56 -3.01 0.41
CA LYS A 194 -24.60 -3.46 1.36
C LYS A 194 -25.34 -2.32 2.05
N LEU A 195 -24.78 -1.11 2.07
CA LEU A 195 -25.45 0.09 2.57
C LEU A 195 -26.64 0.50 1.68
N ASN A 196 -26.70 0.04 0.42
CA ASN A 196 -27.73 0.42 -0.54
C ASN A 196 -27.87 1.94 -0.75
N ASN A 197 -26.78 2.68 -0.54
CA ASN A 197 -26.72 4.13 -0.70
C ASN A 197 -25.79 4.49 -1.87
N PRO A 198 -26.30 5.02 -3.00
CA PRO A 198 -25.48 5.31 -4.18
C PRO A 198 -24.41 6.39 -3.93
N ASP A 199 -24.63 7.31 -2.99
CA ASP A 199 -23.67 8.38 -2.68
C ASP A 199 -22.38 7.82 -2.08
N THR A 200 -22.47 6.68 -1.39
CA THR A 200 -21.29 6.00 -0.79
C THR A 200 -20.31 5.52 -1.85
N ILE A 201 -20.78 5.14 -3.04
CA ILE A 201 -19.94 4.69 -4.15
C ILE A 201 -19.16 5.86 -4.75
N ASN A 202 -19.80 7.03 -4.88
CA ASN A 202 -19.13 8.25 -5.34
C ASN A 202 -18.06 8.68 -4.34
N ILE A 203 -18.41 8.73 -3.04
CA ILE A 203 -17.49 9.02 -1.94
C ILE A 203 -16.30 8.06 -1.96
N PHE A 204 -16.54 6.75 -2.08
CA PHE A 204 -15.49 5.73 -2.18
C PHE A 204 -14.56 6.01 -3.35
N THR A 205 -15.12 6.23 -4.54
CA THR A 205 -14.33 6.41 -5.76
C THR A 205 -13.48 7.67 -5.69
N GLU A 206 -14.06 8.79 -5.27
CA GLU A 206 -13.35 10.07 -5.13
C GLU A 206 -12.18 9.98 -4.14
N GLU A 207 -12.41 9.41 -2.96
CA GLU A 207 -11.37 9.36 -1.93
C GLU A 207 -10.28 8.33 -2.26
N LEU A 208 -10.61 7.21 -2.92
CA LEU A 208 -9.59 6.28 -3.42
C LEU A 208 -8.75 6.92 -4.53
N VAL A 209 -9.34 7.71 -5.43
CA VAL A 209 -8.58 8.47 -6.43
C VAL A 209 -7.66 9.48 -5.76
N ASN A 210 -8.14 10.21 -4.75
CA ASN A 210 -7.31 11.15 -3.99
C ASN A 210 -6.16 10.44 -3.27
N LEU A 211 -6.42 9.28 -2.65
CA LEU A 211 -5.38 8.48 -2.00
C LEU A 211 -4.25 8.11 -2.98
N HIS A 212 -4.59 7.69 -4.20
CA HIS A 212 -3.60 7.38 -5.24
C HIS A 212 -2.91 8.62 -5.81
N ARG A 213 -3.58 9.78 -5.87
CA ARG A 213 -2.95 11.05 -6.27
C ARG A 213 -1.88 11.47 -5.26
N GLY A 214 -2.21 11.40 -3.96
CA GLY A 214 -1.28 11.67 -2.87
C GLY A 214 -0.08 10.72 -2.93
N GLN A 215 -0.33 9.41 -2.95
CA GLN A 215 0.72 8.40 -3.07
C GLN A 215 1.58 8.60 -4.32
N GLY A 216 0.97 8.88 -5.47
CA GLY A 216 1.70 9.08 -6.72
C GLY A 216 2.68 10.26 -6.67
N MET A 217 2.31 11.37 -6.02
CA MET A 217 3.20 12.51 -5.85
C MET A 217 4.34 12.22 -4.87
N ASP A 218 4.04 11.52 -3.78
CA ASP A 218 5.03 11.07 -2.80
C ASP A 218 6.12 10.19 -3.47
N LEU A 219 5.69 9.15 -4.20
CA LEU A 219 6.57 8.28 -4.98
C LEU A 219 7.36 9.05 -6.04
N TYR A 220 6.72 10.00 -6.73
CA TYR A 220 7.38 10.82 -7.75
C TYR A 220 8.52 11.66 -7.15
N TRP A 221 8.26 12.38 -6.05
CA TRP A 221 9.27 13.20 -5.39
C TRP A 221 10.42 12.35 -4.86
N ARG A 222 10.08 11.21 -4.24
CA ARG A 222 11.04 10.21 -3.78
C ARG A 222 11.96 9.72 -4.91
N ASP A 223 11.39 9.27 -6.02
CA ASP A 223 12.17 8.64 -7.10
C ASP A 223 12.90 9.64 -8.00
N THR A 224 12.45 10.90 -8.03
CA THR A 224 13.15 12.00 -8.72
C THR A 224 14.11 12.78 -7.83
N LEU A 225 14.14 12.50 -6.52
CA LEU A 225 14.89 13.26 -5.51
C LEU A 225 14.53 14.75 -5.49
N THR A 226 13.25 15.04 -5.73
CA THR A 226 12.72 16.41 -5.69
C THR A 226 12.20 16.71 -4.30
N CYS A 227 12.69 17.79 -3.68
CA CYS A 227 12.13 18.27 -2.42
C CYS A 227 10.85 19.06 -2.72
N PRO A 228 9.67 18.66 -2.21
CA PRO A 228 8.44 19.44 -2.38
C PRO A 228 8.51 20.76 -1.59
N THR A 229 7.65 21.70 -1.96
CA THR A 229 7.35 22.83 -1.07
C THR A 229 6.48 22.36 0.10
N GLU A 230 6.37 23.17 1.15
CA GLU A 230 5.49 22.85 2.28
C GLU A 230 4.02 22.77 1.85
N ASP A 231 3.57 23.65 0.96
CA ASP A 231 2.21 23.62 0.42
C ASP A 231 1.94 22.36 -0.39
N ASP A 232 2.88 21.94 -1.24
CA ASP A 232 2.78 20.68 -2.00
C ASP A 232 2.70 19.48 -1.04
N TYR A 233 3.55 19.46 0.00
CA TYR A 233 3.52 18.41 1.02
C TYR A 233 2.16 18.36 1.73
N LEU A 234 1.61 19.51 2.14
CA LEU A 234 0.29 19.56 2.80
C LEU A 234 -0.84 19.05 1.87
N GLU A 235 -0.79 19.38 0.57
CA GLU A 235 -1.73 18.84 -0.41
C GLU A 235 -1.60 17.32 -0.56
N MET A 236 -0.37 16.82 -0.69
CA MET A 236 -0.08 15.39 -0.78
C MET A 236 -0.63 14.64 0.44
N VAL A 237 -0.34 15.13 1.65
CA VAL A 237 -0.81 14.52 2.91
C VAL A 237 -2.34 14.55 3.00
N GLY A 238 -2.97 15.66 2.62
CA GLY A 238 -4.43 15.80 2.59
C GLY A 238 -5.11 14.77 1.67
N ASN A 239 -4.41 14.36 0.61
CA ASN A 239 -4.85 13.36 -0.35
C ASN A 239 -4.56 11.91 0.10
N LYS A 240 -3.32 11.60 0.55
CA LYS A 240 -2.87 10.26 0.98
C LYS A 240 -3.54 9.85 2.29
N THR A 241 -3.10 10.44 3.40
CA THR A 241 -3.54 10.05 4.76
C THR A 241 -4.85 10.69 5.15
N GLY A 242 -5.05 11.96 4.75
CA GLY A 242 -6.34 12.64 4.91
C GLY A 242 -7.47 11.95 4.14
N GLY A 243 -7.18 11.35 2.97
CA GLY A 243 -8.15 10.65 2.13
C GLY A 243 -8.86 9.51 2.82
N LEU A 244 -8.13 8.65 3.53
CA LEU A 244 -8.74 7.49 4.19
C LEU A 244 -9.58 7.88 5.42
N PHE A 245 -9.13 8.87 6.21
CA PHE A 245 -9.95 9.40 7.30
C PHE A 245 -11.20 10.10 6.77
N ARG A 246 -11.06 10.95 5.76
CA ARG A 246 -12.16 11.67 5.12
C ARG A 246 -13.16 10.72 4.47
N LEU A 247 -12.70 9.62 3.86
CA LEU A 247 -13.57 8.54 3.38
C LEU A 247 -14.47 8.02 4.50
N GLY A 248 -13.88 7.59 5.62
CA GLY A 248 -14.65 7.07 6.76
C GLY A 248 -15.70 8.06 7.25
N ILE A 249 -15.32 9.33 7.43
CA ILE A 249 -16.23 10.38 7.92
C ILE A 249 -17.30 10.76 6.90
N LYS A 250 -16.99 10.86 5.61
CA LYS A 250 -17.99 11.11 4.56
C LYS A 250 -19.00 9.97 4.44
N LEU A 251 -18.54 8.71 4.54
CA LEU A 251 -19.44 7.55 4.56
C LEU A 251 -20.37 7.60 5.78
N MET A 252 -19.84 7.95 6.95
CA MET A 252 -20.66 8.15 8.15
C MET A 252 -21.66 9.30 7.97
N GLN A 253 -21.25 10.44 7.41
CA GLN A 253 -22.15 11.56 7.13
C GLN A 253 -23.26 11.19 6.13
N ALA A 254 -22.99 10.32 5.15
CA ALA A 254 -23.98 9.85 4.18
C ALA A 254 -25.05 8.93 4.80
N GLU A 255 -24.69 8.20 5.86
CA GLU A 255 -25.59 7.28 6.60
C GLU A 255 -26.17 7.91 7.88
N SER A 256 -25.71 9.11 8.22
CA SER A 256 -26.05 9.83 9.44
C SER A 256 -27.47 10.39 9.38
N ARG A 257 -28.16 10.39 10.52
CA ARG A 257 -29.44 11.14 10.68
C ARG A 257 -29.21 12.62 10.98
N ARG A 258 -27.99 13.00 11.35
CA ARG A 258 -27.60 14.37 11.69
C ARG A 258 -26.73 14.97 10.59
N HIS A 259 -27.06 16.19 10.17
CA HIS A 259 -26.25 16.94 9.21
C HIS A 259 -25.22 17.78 9.96
N VAL A 260 -24.06 17.18 10.23
CA VAL A 260 -22.89 17.85 10.80
C VAL A 260 -21.74 17.72 9.81
N ASP A 261 -21.15 18.84 9.41
CA ASP A 261 -19.98 18.81 8.53
C ASP A 261 -18.69 18.61 9.34
N CYS A 262 -18.16 17.39 9.27
CA CYS A 262 -16.94 16.99 9.96
C CYS A 262 -15.71 17.06 9.03
N VAL A 263 -15.87 17.41 7.76
CA VAL A 263 -14.80 17.38 6.76
C VAL A 263 -13.65 18.37 7.07
N PRO A 264 -13.90 19.62 7.50
CA PRO A 264 -12.82 20.53 7.87
C PRO A 264 -11.96 19.99 9.01
N LEU A 265 -12.60 19.40 10.03
CA LEU A 265 -11.92 18.83 11.19
C LEU A 265 -11.09 17.59 10.80
N VAL A 266 -11.68 16.65 10.03
CA VAL A 266 -10.96 15.43 9.64
C VAL A 266 -9.77 15.71 8.73
N ASN A 267 -9.83 16.76 7.90
CA ASN A 267 -8.68 17.19 7.10
C ASN A 267 -7.51 17.66 7.97
N VAL A 268 -7.78 18.50 8.98
CA VAL A 268 -6.73 18.92 9.94
C VAL A 268 -6.21 17.71 10.71
N PHE A 269 -7.09 16.80 11.11
CA PHE A 269 -6.74 15.57 11.81
C PHE A 269 -5.78 14.69 10.99
N GLY A 270 -6.04 14.53 9.69
CA GLY A 270 -5.16 13.80 8.76
C GLY A 270 -3.77 14.43 8.65
N LEU A 271 -3.69 15.77 8.60
CA LEU A 271 -2.41 16.50 8.59
C LEU A 271 -1.62 16.26 9.88
N VAL A 272 -2.24 16.43 11.04
CA VAL A 272 -1.57 16.19 12.34
C VAL A 272 -1.09 14.74 12.41
N PHE A 273 -1.90 13.78 11.96
CA PHE A 273 -1.56 12.36 12.03
C PHE A 273 -0.32 12.04 11.19
N GLN A 274 -0.23 12.53 9.95
CA GLN A 274 0.92 12.25 9.09
C GLN A 274 2.18 12.98 9.55
N ILE A 275 2.10 14.28 9.83
CA ILE A 275 3.27 15.06 10.27
C ILE A 275 3.85 14.45 11.55
N ARG A 276 2.97 13.96 12.44
CA ARG A 276 3.38 13.23 13.62
C ARG A 276 4.01 11.88 13.29
N ASP A 277 3.49 11.11 12.33
CA ASP A 277 4.10 9.82 11.94
C ASP A 277 5.52 10.02 11.41
N ASP A 278 5.71 11.01 10.54
CA ASP A 278 7.01 11.38 9.95
C ASP A 278 7.99 11.84 11.05
N TYR A 279 7.52 12.69 11.98
CA TYR A 279 8.30 13.12 13.14
C TYR A 279 8.73 11.94 14.02
N MET A 280 7.80 11.04 14.32
CA MET A 280 8.05 9.89 15.19
C MET A 280 8.95 8.85 14.54
N ASN A 281 8.92 8.70 13.22
CA ASN A 281 9.83 7.82 12.48
C ASN A 281 11.31 8.20 12.73
N LEU A 282 11.58 9.50 12.78
CA LEU A 282 12.93 10.03 12.97
C LEU A 282 13.36 10.14 14.43
N ASN A 283 12.43 10.34 15.37
CA ASN A 283 12.74 10.68 16.75
C ASN A 283 12.32 9.63 17.81
N SER A 284 11.62 8.55 17.44
CA SER A 284 11.13 7.55 18.41
C SER A 284 11.90 6.21 18.37
N LYS A 285 12.33 5.77 19.56
CA LYS A 285 12.89 4.42 19.77
C LYS A 285 11.87 3.31 19.52
N GLU A 286 10.60 3.54 19.85
CA GLU A 286 9.52 2.57 19.59
C GLU A 286 9.35 2.36 18.09
N TYR A 287 9.32 3.45 17.30
CA TYR A 287 9.23 3.37 15.84
C TYR A 287 10.45 2.68 15.26
N SER A 288 11.65 3.02 15.75
CA SER A 288 12.90 2.38 15.31
C SER A 288 12.88 0.86 15.49
N ASN A 289 12.23 0.34 16.54
CA ASN A 289 12.10 -1.10 16.78
C ASN A 289 11.02 -1.76 15.91
N ASN A 290 9.96 -1.03 15.57
CA ASN A 290 8.79 -1.57 14.86
C ASN A 290 8.91 -1.51 13.33
N LYS A 291 9.62 -0.50 12.81
CA LYS A 291 9.79 -0.17 11.39
C LYS A 291 11.25 -0.30 10.95
N GLY A 292 12.16 0.12 11.83
CA GLY A 292 13.60 0.22 11.55
C GLY A 292 14.09 1.64 11.86
N MET A 293 15.40 1.82 12.12
CA MET A 293 15.95 3.13 12.46
C MET A 293 15.82 4.10 11.28
N CYS A 294 15.02 5.17 11.44
CA CYS A 294 14.75 6.18 10.41
C CYS A 294 14.44 5.52 9.06
N GLU A 295 13.37 4.73 9.01
CA GLU A 295 12.96 3.98 7.81
C GLU A 295 12.73 4.94 6.64
N ASP A 296 12.11 6.10 6.87
CA ASP A 296 11.84 7.11 5.85
C ASP A 296 13.13 7.62 5.17
N LEU A 297 14.28 7.60 5.87
CA LEU A 297 15.58 7.93 5.25
C LEU A 297 16.10 6.80 4.34
N THR A 298 15.75 5.54 4.62
CA THR A 298 16.00 4.42 3.71
C THR A 298 15.06 4.45 2.51
N GLU A 299 13.80 4.79 2.70
CA GLU A 299 12.81 4.88 1.61
C GLU A 299 13.15 6.04 0.65
N GLY A 300 13.36 7.24 1.23
CA GLY A 300 13.64 8.49 0.51
C GLY A 300 15.02 8.57 -0.14
N GLN A 301 16.07 8.33 0.64
CA GLN A 301 17.45 8.50 0.17
C GLN A 301 18.13 7.19 -0.23
N LYS A 302 17.43 6.04 -0.12
CA LYS A 302 17.95 4.70 -0.46
C LYS A 302 19.27 4.39 0.26
N THR A 303 19.46 4.95 1.46
CA THR A 303 20.64 4.70 2.29
C THR A 303 20.32 3.75 3.43
N SER A 304 21.10 2.66 3.53
CA SER A 304 21.12 1.77 4.67
C SER A 304 22.25 2.11 5.66
N ASP A 305 23.03 3.16 5.38
CA ASP A 305 24.16 3.56 6.22
C ASP A 305 23.65 4.28 7.46
N VAL A 306 23.89 3.64 8.61
CA VAL A 306 23.42 4.13 9.90
C VAL A 306 24.12 5.43 10.32
N GLU A 307 25.38 5.64 9.92
CA GLU A 307 26.09 6.89 10.22
C GLU A 307 25.53 8.05 9.40
N VAL A 308 25.17 7.82 8.13
CA VAL A 308 24.51 8.83 7.29
C VAL A 308 23.15 9.22 7.91
N LYS A 309 22.37 8.24 8.37
CA LYS A 309 21.10 8.49 9.08
C LYS A 309 21.30 9.29 10.35
N ARG A 310 22.28 8.90 11.20
CA ARG A 310 22.63 9.65 12.42
C ARG A 310 23.03 11.09 12.11
N TYR A 311 23.84 11.29 11.07
CA TYR A 311 24.25 12.61 10.64
C TYR A 311 23.05 13.46 10.22
N ALA A 312 22.16 12.93 9.37
CA ALA A 312 20.96 13.62 8.91
C ALA A 312 20.06 14.04 10.09
N VAL A 313 19.80 13.14 11.04
CA VAL A 313 19.03 13.47 12.25
C VAL A 313 19.73 14.56 13.08
N SER A 314 21.05 14.45 13.29
CA SER A 314 21.80 15.50 14.00
C SER A 314 21.79 16.85 13.27
N PHE A 315 21.74 16.83 11.94
CA PHE A 315 21.66 18.04 11.13
C PHE A 315 20.29 18.71 11.32
N MET A 316 19.20 17.94 11.22
CA MET A 316 17.83 18.40 11.45
C MET A 316 17.62 18.97 12.87
N GLU A 317 18.25 18.36 13.88
CA GLU A 317 18.23 18.87 15.25
C GLU A 317 18.89 20.25 15.34
N ARG A 318 20.11 20.40 14.78
CA ARG A 318 20.87 21.66 14.84
C ARG A 318 20.25 22.79 14.02
N THR A 319 19.52 22.48 12.95
CA THR A 319 18.80 23.48 12.14
C THR A 319 17.45 23.87 12.73
N GLY A 320 17.02 23.23 13.82
CA GLY A 320 15.73 23.50 14.46
C GLY A 320 14.53 22.91 13.72
N SER A 321 14.75 21.96 12.79
CA SER A 321 13.68 21.36 11.99
C SER A 321 12.68 20.61 12.87
N PHE A 322 13.15 19.84 13.86
CA PHE A 322 12.25 19.16 14.81
C PHE A 322 11.46 20.11 15.69
N GLU A 323 12.04 21.25 16.06
CA GLU A 323 11.35 22.28 16.83
C GLU A 323 10.25 22.94 15.99
N TYR A 324 10.54 23.27 14.73
CA TYR A 324 9.54 23.76 13.78
C TYR A 324 8.38 22.77 13.62
N THR A 325 8.67 21.47 13.41
CA THR A 325 7.63 20.44 13.27
C THR A 325 6.74 20.34 14.51
N ARG A 326 7.30 20.42 15.73
CA ARG A 326 6.50 20.45 16.96
C ARG A 326 5.57 21.66 17.00
N GLN A 327 6.08 22.85 16.67
CA GLN A 327 5.28 24.07 16.61
C GLN A 327 4.14 23.98 15.59
N VAL A 328 4.39 23.38 14.42
CA VAL A 328 3.35 23.14 13.40
C VAL A 328 2.27 22.19 13.95
N ILE A 329 2.66 21.08 14.60
CA ILE A 329 1.72 20.15 15.24
C ILE A 329 0.87 20.87 16.29
N ASP A 330 1.48 21.69 17.15
CA ASP A 330 0.76 22.45 18.19
C ASP A 330 -0.27 23.42 17.58
N VAL A 331 0.11 24.14 16.51
CA VAL A 331 -0.79 25.05 15.80
C VAL A 331 -1.96 24.29 15.16
N LEU A 332 -1.69 23.14 14.54
CA LEU A 332 -2.73 22.31 13.93
C LEU A 332 -3.66 21.68 14.98
N ILE A 333 -3.13 21.24 16.12
CA ILE A 333 -3.94 20.74 17.24
C ILE A 333 -4.81 21.85 17.80
N ALA A 334 -4.28 23.07 17.99
CA ALA A 334 -5.07 24.21 18.43
C ALA A 334 -6.20 24.55 17.44
N ARG A 335 -5.91 24.49 16.14
CA ARG A 335 -6.92 24.63 15.07
C ARG A 335 -7.98 23.52 15.13
N ALA A 336 -7.58 22.27 15.32
CA ALA A 336 -8.51 21.15 15.47
C ALA A 336 -9.41 21.33 16.69
N ARG A 337 -8.86 21.73 17.85
CA ARG A 337 -9.65 22.04 19.05
C ARG A 337 -10.66 23.15 18.83
N LYS A 338 -10.30 24.19 18.06
CA LYS A 338 -11.23 25.26 17.70
C LYS A 338 -12.39 24.73 16.85
N LEU A 339 -12.10 23.91 15.84
CA LEU A 339 -13.13 23.27 15.00
C LEU A 339 -14.05 22.34 15.81
N VAL A 340 -13.51 21.62 16.80
CA VAL A 340 -14.32 20.81 17.73
C VAL A 340 -15.33 21.68 18.47
N SER A 341 -14.91 22.84 19.00
CA SER A 341 -15.81 23.77 19.69
C SER A 341 -16.85 24.42 18.77
N GLU A 342 -16.50 24.66 17.50
CA GLU A 342 -17.43 25.18 16.49
C GLU A 342 -18.48 24.13 16.08
N ILE A 343 -18.12 22.85 16.06
CA ILE A 343 -19.03 21.73 15.74
C ILE A 343 -19.94 21.38 16.93
N ASP A 344 -19.44 21.49 18.16
CA ASP A 344 -20.11 21.07 19.39
C ASP A 344 -20.26 22.24 20.37
N GLU A 345 -21.10 23.22 20.02
CA GLU A 345 -21.34 24.40 20.85
C GLU A 345 -21.83 24.05 22.27
N SER A 346 -22.54 22.93 22.43
CA SER A 346 -22.99 22.42 23.73
C SER A 346 -21.92 21.67 24.53
N GLY A 347 -20.77 21.34 23.92
CA GLY A 347 -19.66 20.62 24.55
C GLY A 347 -19.98 19.17 24.96
N THR A 348 -21.04 18.60 24.40
CA THR A 348 -21.64 17.33 24.84
C THR A 348 -21.02 16.09 24.20
N PHE A 349 -20.44 16.21 23.01
CA PHE A 349 -20.07 15.09 22.15
C PHE A 349 -18.59 15.09 21.74
N GLY A 350 -17.90 16.22 21.84
CA GLY A 350 -16.52 16.42 21.41
C GLY A 350 -15.45 15.85 22.35
N ALA A 351 -15.82 15.39 23.56
CA ALA A 351 -14.88 14.89 24.55
C ALA A 351 -13.99 13.74 24.03
N GLY A 352 -14.57 12.83 23.24
CA GLY A 352 -13.82 11.73 22.63
C GLY A 352 -12.74 12.22 21.66
N ILE A 353 -13.04 13.24 20.86
CA ILE A 353 -12.07 13.84 19.92
C ILE A 353 -10.97 14.58 20.67
N GLN A 354 -11.30 15.29 21.75
CA GLN A 354 -10.29 15.97 22.60
C GLN A 354 -9.27 14.97 23.16
N VAL A 355 -9.72 13.83 23.69
CA VAL A 355 -8.84 12.76 24.20
C VAL A 355 -7.93 12.21 23.10
N ILE A 356 -8.41 12.14 21.86
CA ILE A 356 -7.60 11.68 20.74
C ILE A 356 -6.55 12.73 20.35
N LEU A 357 -6.93 14.01 20.30
CA LEU A 357 -6.00 15.12 20.04
C LEU A 357 -4.88 15.18 21.09
N ASP A 358 -5.20 14.93 22.37
CA ASP A 358 -4.20 14.89 23.43
C ASP A 358 -3.15 13.78 23.23
N LYS A 359 -3.56 12.64 22.64
CA LYS A 359 -2.63 11.55 22.29
C LYS A 359 -1.74 11.88 21.08
N MET A 360 -2.10 12.89 20.30
CA MET A 360 -1.38 13.30 19.10
C MET A 360 -0.35 14.42 19.36
N CYS A 361 -0.38 15.07 20.52
CA CYS A 361 0.70 15.95 20.94
C CYS A 361 2.04 15.19 21.00
N VAL A 362 3.15 15.91 20.75
CA VAL A 362 4.53 15.37 20.72
C VAL A 362 5.50 16.16 21.57
#